data_AF-A0A2V8BHF3-F1
#
_entry.id   AF-A0A2V8BHF3-F1
#
_cell.length_a   1.000
_cell.length_b   1.000
_cell.length_c   1.000
_cell.angle_alpha   90.00
_cell.angle_beta   90.00
_cell.angle_gamma   90.00
#
_symmetry.space_group_name_H-M   'P 1'
#
loop_
_entity.id
_entity.type
_entity.pdbx_description
1 polymer ?
#
loop_
_entity_poly.entity_id
_entity_poly.type
_entity_poly.pdbx_seq_one_letter_code
_entity_poly.pdbx_strand_id
1 'polypeptide(L)' 'MLADLLLDANRPGEALAWYERTLGHAPNRFNSLIGTGRAAEALGDVSRARSSYARLLSIVAPTANRPELAQVRSIMRAR' A
#
# COMPACT_ATOMS: atom_id res chain seq x y z
N MET A 1 5.16 -11.99 -0.49
CA MET A 1 5.78 -11.71 0.82
C MET A 1 4.85 -12.24 1.90
N LEU A 2 5.31 -12.52 3.13
CA LEU A 2 4.43 -12.98 4.21
C LEU A 2 3.26 -12.01 4.44
N ALA A 3 3.50 -10.70 4.33
CA ALA A 3 2.46 -9.68 4.42
C ALA A 3 1.33 -9.87 3.38
N ASP A 4 1.68 -10.23 2.14
CA ASP A 4 0.68 -10.47 1.07
C ASP A 4 -0.18 -11.69 1.41
N LEU A 5 0.45 -12.78 1.89
CA LEU A 5 -0.27 -13.99 2.31
C LEU A 5 -1.20 -13.73 3.50
N LEU A 6 -0.80 -12.88 4.44
CA LEU A 6 -1.64 -12.48 5.57
C LEU A 6 -2.82 -11.63 5.11
N LEU A 7 -2.60 -10.74 4.14
CA LEU A 7 -3.68 -9.93 3.58
C LEU A 7 -4.70 -10.80 2.84
N ASP A 8 -4.22 -11.75 2.02
CA ASP A 8 -5.06 -12.73 1.32
C ASP A 8 -5.84 -13.63 2.30
N ALA A 9 -5.26 -13.93 3.47
CA ALA A 9 -5.90 -14.66 4.55
C ALA A 9 -6.86 -13.80 5.41
N ASN A 10 -7.21 -12.59 4.96
CA ASN A 10 -8.06 -11.63 5.67
C ASN A 10 -7.55 -11.27 7.08
N ARG A 11 -6.22 -11.19 7.23
CA ARG A 11 -5.52 -10.76 8.46
C ARG A 11 -4.79 -9.42 8.23
N PRO A 12 -5.53 -8.35 7.93
CA PRO A 12 -4.92 -7.09 7.48
C PRO A 12 -4.09 -6.40 8.57
N GLY A 13 -4.42 -6.56 9.85
CA GLY A 13 -3.62 -6.01 10.97
C GLY A 13 -2.21 -6.60 11.03
N GLU A 14 -2.09 -7.91 10.82
CA GLU A 14 -0.78 -8.57 10.80
C GLU A 14 -0.03 -8.27 9.51
N ALA A 15 -0.73 -8.26 8.36
CA ALA A 15 -0.14 -7.84 7.10
C ALA A 15 0.47 -6.43 7.21
N LEU A 16 -0.25 -5.49 7.82
CA LEU A 16 0.21 -4.12 8.05
C LEU A 16 1.51 -4.08 8.85
N ALA A 17 1.59 -4.80 9.97
CA ALA A 17 2.81 -4.87 10.78
C ALA A 17 4.01 -5.40 9.98
N TRP A 18 3.81 -6.39 9.12
CA TRP A 18 4.87 -6.92 8.26
C TRP A 18 5.29 -5.95 7.15
N TYR A 19 4.35 -5.23 6.55
CA TYR A 19 4.68 -4.19 5.57
C TYR A 19 5.46 -3.05 6.23
N GLU A 20 5.03 -2.56 7.40
CA GLU A 20 5.71 -1.50 8.14
C GLU A 20 7.14 -1.90 8.53
N ARG A 21 7.33 -3.14 9.01
CA ARG A 21 8.67 -3.68 9.27
C ARG A 21 9.53 -3.69 8.01
N THR A 22 8.96 -4.07 6.88
CA THR A 22 9.68 -4.07 5.60
C THR A 22 10.07 -2.65 5.18
N LEU A 23 9.17 -1.67 5.38
CA LEU A 23 9.44 -0.25 5.08
C LEU A 23 10.48 0.35 6.03
N GLY A 24 10.60 -0.14 7.26
CA GLY A 24 11.70 0.24 8.16
C GLY A 24 13.08 -0.06 7.59
N HIS A 25 13.22 -1.15 6.83
CA HIS A 25 14.48 -1.53 6.17
C HIS A 25 14.58 -1.02 4.71
N ALA A 26 13.45 -0.93 4.01
CA ALA A 26 13.37 -0.53 2.61
C ALA A 26 12.24 0.51 2.43
N PRO A 27 12.48 1.79 2.78
CA PRO A 27 11.42 2.82 2.92
C PRO A 27 10.63 3.15 1.65
N ASN A 28 11.20 2.82 0.48
CA ASN A 28 10.60 3.09 -0.83
C ASN A 28 10.31 1.78 -1.59
N ARG A 29 10.12 0.67 -0.87
CA ARG A 29 9.76 -0.60 -1.51
C ARG A 29 8.33 -0.55 -2.02
N PHE A 30 8.18 -0.55 -3.34
CA PHE A 30 6.90 -0.46 -4.05
C PHE A 30 5.82 -1.41 -3.49
N ASN A 31 6.11 -2.72 -3.44
CA ASN A 31 5.14 -3.74 -2.97
C ASN A 31 4.70 -3.50 -1.52
N SER A 32 5.59 -2.99 -0.68
CA SER A 32 5.27 -2.72 0.72
C SER A 32 4.38 -1.48 0.86
N LEU A 33 4.66 -0.41 0.11
CA LEU A 33 3.83 0.80 0.14
C LEU A 33 2.40 0.55 -0.36
N ILE A 34 2.24 -0.20 -1.45
CA ILE A 34 0.91 -0.56 -1.93
C ILE A 34 0.20 -1.52 -0.96
N GLY A 35 0.94 -2.48 -0.40
CA GLY A 35 0.44 -3.43 0.58
C GLY A 35 -0.05 -2.76 1.87
N THR A 36 0.73 -1.81 2.42
CA THR A 36 0.32 -0.97 3.56
C THR A 36 -0.97 -0.24 3.25
N GLY A 37 -1.10 0.33 2.05
CA GLY A 37 -2.32 1.00 1.62
C GLY A 37 -3.54 0.08 1.63
N ARG A 38 -3.43 -1.09 1.01
CA ARG A 38 -4.51 -2.09 0.95
C ARG A 38 -4.89 -2.64 2.32
N ALA A 39 -3.90 -2.94 3.16
CA ALA A 39 -4.12 -3.40 4.51
C ALA A 39 -4.82 -2.34 5.38
N ALA A 40 -4.44 -1.07 5.21
CA ALA A 40 -5.10 0.04 5.90
C ALA A 40 -6.55 0.25 5.43
N GLU A 41 -6.84 0.11 4.13
CA GLU A 41 -8.22 0.12 3.62
C GLU A 41 -9.07 -0.99 4.23
N ALA A 42 -8.53 -2.21 4.30
CA ALA A 42 -9.22 -3.36 4.91
C ALA A 42 -9.47 -3.18 6.42
N LEU A 43 -8.67 -2.34 7.09
CA LEU A 43 -8.86 -1.96 8.50
C LEU A 43 -9.76 -0.72 8.69
N GLY A 44 -10.18 -0.07 7.61
CA GLY A 44 -10.94 1.19 7.67
C GLY A 44 -10.09 2.44 7.99
N ASP A 45 -8.76 2.32 8.06
CA ASP A 45 -7.85 3.45 8.28
C ASP A 45 -7.56 4.17 6.95
N VAL A 46 -8.57 4.92 6.49
CA VAL A 46 -8.53 5.66 5.22
C VAL A 46 -7.35 6.65 5.20
N SER A 47 -7.06 7.32 6.32
CA SER A 47 -5.98 8.29 6.43
C SER A 47 -4.60 7.65 6.17
N ARG A 48 -4.35 6.47 6.76
CA ARG A 48 -3.11 5.73 6.54
C ARG A 48 -3.03 5.14 5.14
N ALA A 49 -4.15 4.64 4.61
CA ALA A 49 -4.22 4.16 3.24
C ALA A 49 -3.81 5.26 2.26
N ARG A 50 -4.43 6.44 2.38
CA ARG A 50 -4.14 7.59 1.51
C ARG A 50 -2.69 8.05 1.63
N SER A 51 -2.14 8.12 2.84
CA SER A 51 -0.74 8.49 3.07
C SER A 51 0.23 7.52 2.40
N SER A 52 -0.05 6.21 2.49
CA SER A 52 0.79 5.15 1.88
C SER A 52 0.77 5.22 0.36
N TYR A 53 -0.41 5.44 -0.22
CA TYR A 53 -0.61 5.61 -1.65
C TYR A 53 0.01 6.90 -2.19
N ALA A 54 -0.07 8.01 -1.46
CA ALA A 54 0.60 9.24 -1.83
C ALA A 54 2.12 9.05 -1.88
N ARG A 55 2.69 8.35 -0.91
CA ARG A 55 4.12 7.99 -0.88
C ARG A 55 4.50 7.02 -2.00
N LEU A 56 3.64 6.07 -2.35
CA LEU A 56 3.84 5.20 -3.51
C LEU A 56 3.90 6.02 -4.80
N LEU A 57 3.00 6.98 -4.97
CA LEU A 57 2.94 7.82 -6.16
C LEU A 57 4.12 8.79 -6.26
N SER A 58 4.73 9.20 -5.14
CA SER A 58 5.90 10.09 -5.16
C SER A 58 7.20 9.39 -5.58
N ILE A 59 7.28 8.06 -5.46
CA ILE A 59 8.48 7.29 -5.81
C ILE A 59 8.43 6.67 -7.21
N VAL A 60 7.28 6.70 -7.88
CA VAL A 60 7.12 6.14 -9.23
C VAL A 60 7.13 7.25 -10.28
N ALA A 61 7.68 6.93 -11.46
CA ALA A 61 7.59 7.84 -12.58
C ALA A 61 6.11 8.09 -12.95
N PRO A 62 5.71 9.34 -13.29
CA PRO A 62 4.35 9.64 -13.72
C PRO A 62 3.89 8.78 -14.92
N THR A 63 4.83 8.42 -15.79
CA THR A 63 4.64 7.59 -16.98
C THR A 63 4.59 6.09 -16.69
N ALA A 64 4.79 5.66 -15.45
CA ALA A 64 4.73 4.25 -15.08
C ALA A 64 3.32 3.68 -15.37
N ASN A 65 3.27 2.69 -16.25
CA ASN A 65 2.05 2.01 -16.63
C ASN A 65 2.00 0.64 -15.96
N ARG A 66 1.53 0.63 -14.71
CA ARG A 66 1.31 -0.58 -13.91
C ARG A 66 -0.16 -0.64 -13.50
N PRO A 67 -0.84 -1.80 -13.64
CA PRO A 67 -2.26 -1.91 -13.31
C PRO A 67 -2.55 -1.53 -11.85
N GLU A 68 -1.63 -1.82 -10.95
CA GLU A 68 -1.76 -1.48 -9.54
C GLU A 68 -1.78 0.03 -9.29
N LEU A 69 -1.05 0.82 -10.10
CA LEU A 69 -1.07 2.27 -10.02
C LEU A 69 -2.38 2.87 -10.55
N ALA A 70 -3.07 2.19 -11.47
CA ALA A 70 -4.37 2.65 -11.96
C ALA A 70 -5.41 2.62 -10.82
N GLN A 71 -5.43 1.54 -10.02
CA GLN A 71 -6.27 1.43 -8.84
C GLN A 71 -5.95 2.54 -7.81
N VAL A 72 -4.67 2.73 -7.48
CA VAL A 72 -4.23 3.74 -6.53
C VAL A 72 -4.60 5.16 -6.99
N ARG A 73 -4.42 5.47 -8.27
CA ARG A 73 -4.82 6.77 -8.84
C ARG A 73 -6.33 6.97 -8.80
N SER A 74 -7.12 5.91 -9.00
CA SER A 74 -8.58 5.97 -8.87
C SER A 74 -9.00 6.29 -7.43
N ILE A 75 -8.44 5.59 -6.43
CA ILE A 75 -8.69 5.83 -5.01
C ILE A 75 -8.33 7.27 -4.61
N MET A 76 -7.20 7.79 -5.10
CA MET A 76 -6.75 9.15 -4.82
C MET A 76 -7.65 10.24 -5.41
N ARG A 77 -8.36 9.92 -6.51
CA ARG A 77 -9.30 10.84 -7.19
C ARG A 77 -10.71 10.79 -6.62
N ALA A 78 -11.10 9.69 -5.97
CA ALA A 78 -12.37 9.60 -5.27
C ALA A 78 -12.36 10.60 -4.09
N ARG A 79 -13.33 11.52 -4.12
CA ARG A 79 -13.50 12.65 -3.19
C ARG A 79 -14.40 12.25 -2.02
#